data_AF-E2A557-F1
#
_entry.id   AF-E2A557-F1
#
_cell.length_a   1.000
_cell.length_b   1.000
_cell.length_c   1.000
_cell.angle_alpha   90.00
_cell.angle_beta   90.00
_cell.angle_gamma   90.00
#
_symmetry.space_group_name_H-M   'P 1'
#
loop_
_entity.id
_entity.type
_entity.pdbx_description
1 polymer ?
#
loop_
_entity_poly.entity_id
_entity_poly.type
_entity_poly.pdbx_seq_one_letter_code
_entity_poly.pdbx_strand_id
1 'polypeptide(L)'
;RVRDHCHLIGRFRGPAHSACNLNYKGSYVIPVFFHNLSGYDAHFIIKDLANAYLGSVELLPVTKESYIAFSKLVRDPAAVEGDGGNAACSRCVKLRFLDSFKFVSAGLDKLASYLDESKLTIARSEFRDLSDDDFRALTRKGVLPYEYVDNVKRLRLPPRESFYSSLTGDTVSESDFAHATRVWERFCVKTLGEYSDLYLKTDDLLLADVLENFRAACSESYGLDPAYYFTLPGYTCDAMLQ
;
A
#
# COMPACT_ATOMS: atom_id res chain seq x y z
N ARG A 1 -37.73 7.59 9.25
CA ARG A 1 -36.47 7.54 8.48
C ARG A 1 -35.96 8.97 8.32
N VAL A 2 -34.64 9.18 8.37
CA VAL A 2 -33.97 10.50 8.25
C VAL A 2 -33.08 10.52 7.00
N ARG A 3 -32.73 11.71 6.51
CA ARG A 3 -31.82 11.87 5.37
C ARG A 3 -30.38 11.75 5.84
N ASP A 4 -29.74 10.62 5.58
CA ASP A 4 -28.32 10.42 5.85
C ASP A 4 -27.48 11.07 4.74
N HIS A 5 -26.38 11.70 5.12
CA HIS A 5 -25.46 12.38 4.21
C HIS A 5 -24.02 12.18 4.67
N CYS A 6 -23.08 12.22 3.73
CA CYS A 6 -21.67 12.09 4.04
C CYS A 6 -21.17 13.36 4.73
N HIS A 7 -20.70 13.25 5.97
CA HIS A 7 -20.23 14.41 6.74
C HIS A 7 -18.91 15.02 6.22
N LEU A 8 -18.24 14.37 5.26
CA LEU A 8 -17.03 14.90 4.60
C LEU A 8 -17.33 15.78 3.39
N ILE A 9 -18.30 15.36 2.55
CA ILE A 9 -18.58 15.99 1.25
C ILE A 9 -20.01 16.55 1.14
N GLY A 10 -20.83 16.38 2.17
CA GLY A 10 -22.22 16.84 2.23
C GLY A 10 -23.21 16.08 1.34
N ARG A 11 -22.76 15.08 0.56
CA ARG A 11 -23.62 14.36 -0.40
C ARG A 11 -24.58 13.40 0.30
N PHE A 12 -25.83 13.37 -0.17
CA PHE A 12 -26.84 12.44 0.31
C PHE A 12 -26.44 10.98 0.05
N ARG A 13 -26.57 10.12 1.05
CA ARG A 13 -26.22 8.67 0.97
C ARG A 13 -27.46 7.79 0.86
N GLY A 14 -28.55 8.18 1.52
CA GLY A 14 -29.80 7.43 1.50
C GLY A 14 -30.69 7.70 2.73
N PRO A 15 -31.88 7.08 2.78
CA PRO A 15 -32.74 7.15 3.96
C PRO A 15 -32.28 6.16 5.04
N ALA A 16 -31.95 6.66 6.24
CA ALA A 16 -31.55 5.84 7.39
C ALA A 16 -32.61 5.85 8.51
N HIS A 17 -32.51 4.93 9.47
CA HIS A 17 -33.25 5.09 10.74
C HIS A 17 -32.65 6.23 11.56
N SER A 18 -33.48 6.96 12.33
CA SER A 18 -32.99 8.06 13.16
C SER A 18 -31.92 7.58 14.14
N ALA A 19 -32.14 6.43 14.77
CA ALA A 19 -31.16 5.83 15.69
C ALA A 19 -29.86 5.42 14.98
N CYS A 20 -29.94 4.77 13.81
CA CYS A 20 -28.76 4.39 13.04
C CYS A 20 -27.95 5.61 12.58
N ASN A 21 -28.61 6.68 12.14
CA ASN A 21 -27.97 7.93 11.74
C ASN A 21 -27.26 8.63 12.90
N LEU A 22 -27.89 8.65 14.08
CA LEU A 22 -27.28 9.21 15.30
C LEU A 22 -26.09 8.37 15.79
N ASN A 23 -26.17 7.05 15.63
CA ASN A 23 -25.09 6.13 16.01
C ASN A 23 -23.98 6.06 14.95
N TYR A 24 -24.17 6.65 13.77
CA TYR A 24 -23.17 6.64 12.73
C TYR A 24 -21.96 7.46 13.18
N LYS A 25 -20.82 6.79 13.30
CA LYS A 25 -19.53 7.44 13.59
C LYS A 25 -18.76 7.54 12.29
N GLY A 26 -18.49 8.78 11.87
CA GLY A 26 -17.55 9.03 10.79
C GLY A 26 -16.18 8.45 11.14
N SER A 27 -15.66 7.59 10.27
CA SER A 27 -14.30 7.06 10.40
C SER A 27 -13.38 7.90 9.52
N TYR A 28 -12.44 8.62 10.15
CA TYR A 28 -11.38 9.38 9.46
C TYR A 28 -10.11 8.55 9.36
N VAL A 29 -10.27 7.28 8.96
CA VAL A 29 -9.17 6.33 8.82
C VAL A 29 -8.74 6.26 7.36
N ILE A 30 -7.46 6.49 7.11
CA ILE A 30 -6.84 6.25 5.80
C ILE A 30 -6.03 4.96 5.92
N PRO A 31 -6.45 3.86 5.27
CA PRO A 31 -5.64 2.65 5.21
C PRO A 31 -4.41 2.89 4.32
N VAL A 32 -3.25 2.47 4.79
CA VAL A 32 -1.97 2.53 4.08
C VAL A 32 -1.45 1.10 4.02
N PHE A 33 -1.33 0.55 2.81
CA PHE A 33 -0.91 -0.82 2.61
C PHE A 33 0.55 -0.91 2.24
N PHE A 34 1.23 -1.89 2.85
CA PHE A 34 2.57 -2.33 2.50
C PHE A 34 2.52 -3.84 2.23
N HIS A 35 3.37 -4.33 1.34
CA HIS A 35 3.45 -5.77 1.07
C HIS A 35 4.44 -6.45 2.00
N ASN A 36 3.95 -7.35 2.85
CA ASN A 36 4.73 -8.03 3.88
C ASN A 36 5.33 -7.07 4.93
N LEU A 37 4.53 -6.06 5.32
CA LEU A 37 4.91 -5.02 6.29
C LEU A 37 5.49 -5.60 7.59
N SER A 38 4.81 -6.61 8.14
CA SER A 38 5.20 -7.22 9.41
C SER A 38 6.54 -7.94 9.33
N GLY A 39 6.94 -8.41 8.15
CA GLY A 39 8.18 -9.14 7.91
C GLY A 39 9.41 -8.26 7.71
N TYR A 40 9.22 -7.02 7.27
CA TYR A 40 10.32 -6.12 6.89
C TYR A 40 10.17 -4.73 7.51
N ASP A 41 9.29 -3.88 6.95
CA ASP A 41 9.38 -2.42 7.15
C ASP A 41 8.83 -1.92 8.48
N ALA A 42 7.94 -2.68 9.14
CA ALA A 42 7.25 -2.23 10.35
C ALA A 42 8.21 -1.76 11.45
N HIS A 43 9.35 -2.43 11.61
CA HIS A 43 10.31 -2.20 12.69
C HIS A 43 10.98 -0.83 12.56
N PHE A 44 11.30 -0.43 11.33
CA PHE A 44 11.91 0.86 11.03
C PHE A 44 10.85 1.98 11.07
N ILE A 45 9.71 1.75 10.44
CA ILE A 45 8.65 2.77 10.32
C ILE A 45 8.09 3.15 11.69
N ILE A 46 7.76 2.17 12.55
CA ILE A 46 7.13 2.45 13.86
C ILE A 46 8.03 3.33 14.72
N LYS A 47 9.34 3.06 14.73
CA LYS A 47 10.31 3.81 15.53
C LYS A 47 10.34 5.28 15.13
N ASP A 48 10.43 5.57 13.84
CA ASP A 48 10.49 6.96 13.37
C ASP A 48 9.12 7.64 13.49
N LEU A 49 8.04 6.92 13.21
CA LEU A 49 6.68 7.42 13.32
C LEU A 49 6.29 7.77 14.77
N ALA A 50 6.82 7.06 15.75
CA ALA A 50 6.62 7.35 17.17
C ALA A 50 7.44 8.57 17.66
N ASN A 51 8.65 8.75 17.15
CA ASN A 51 9.60 9.72 17.69
C ASN A 51 9.70 11.03 16.89
N ALA A 52 9.52 10.99 15.56
CA ALA A 52 9.75 12.15 14.69
C ALA A 52 8.51 13.01 14.46
N TYR A 53 7.30 12.49 14.72
CA TYR A 53 6.04 13.16 14.40
C TYR A 53 5.14 13.27 15.64
N LEU A 54 4.48 14.43 15.80
CA LEU A 54 3.49 14.64 16.86
C LEU A 54 2.27 13.71 16.69
N GLY A 55 1.63 13.35 17.81
CA GLY A 55 0.46 12.49 17.84
C GLY A 55 0.74 11.07 18.33
N SER A 56 -0.30 10.38 18.78
CA SER A 56 -0.19 9.04 19.38
C SER A 56 -0.06 7.94 18.33
N VAL A 57 0.63 6.87 18.68
CA VAL A 57 0.72 5.64 17.90
C VAL A 57 -0.08 4.56 18.62
N GLU A 58 -0.96 3.89 17.88
CA GLU A 58 -1.69 2.71 18.37
C GLU A 58 -1.12 1.46 17.69
N LEU A 59 -0.88 0.42 18.47
CA LEU A 59 -0.28 -0.83 17.99
C LEU A 59 -1.24 -1.99 18.19
N LEU A 60 -1.28 -2.91 17.22
CA LEU A 60 -1.90 -4.22 17.36
C LEU A 60 -0.81 -5.30 17.26
N PRO A 61 -0.11 -5.60 18.38
CA PRO A 61 1.03 -6.52 18.38
C PRO A 61 0.59 -7.99 18.32
N VAL A 62 1.41 -8.83 17.70
CA VAL A 62 1.33 -10.31 17.82
C VAL A 62 2.41 -10.78 18.80
N THR A 63 3.64 -10.32 18.59
CA THR A 63 4.79 -10.58 19.47
C THR A 63 5.45 -9.26 19.85
N LYS A 64 6.55 -9.31 20.62
CA LYS A 64 7.35 -8.12 20.91
C LYS A 64 8.00 -7.52 19.64
N GLU A 65 8.11 -8.31 18.59
CA GLU A 65 8.84 -7.97 17.36
C GLU A 65 7.89 -7.86 16.17
N SER A 66 6.73 -8.51 16.19
CA SER A 66 5.78 -8.49 15.06
C SER A 66 4.45 -7.83 15.42
N TYR A 67 3.93 -7.06 14.47
CA TYR A 67 2.68 -6.30 14.60
C TYR A 67 1.73 -6.67 13.46
N ILE A 68 0.44 -6.85 13.76
CA ILE A 68 -0.60 -7.06 12.73
C ILE A 68 -0.82 -5.75 11.96
N ALA A 69 -0.90 -4.65 12.70
CA ALA A 69 -1.10 -3.31 12.18
C ALA A 69 -0.65 -2.29 13.22
N PHE A 70 -0.38 -1.08 12.77
CA PHE A 70 -0.21 0.08 13.63
C PHE A 70 -0.92 1.28 13.03
N SER A 71 -1.14 2.31 13.83
CA SER A 71 -1.81 3.52 13.37
C SER A 71 -1.21 4.77 13.97
N LYS A 72 -1.08 5.82 13.14
CA LYS A 72 -0.73 7.17 13.59
C LYS A 72 -1.98 8.02 13.68
N LEU A 73 -2.21 8.63 14.84
CA LEU A 73 -3.19 9.70 14.95
C LEU A 73 -2.52 11.03 14.65
N VAL A 74 -2.87 11.63 13.51
CA VAL A 74 -2.42 12.96 13.09
C VAL A 74 -3.49 13.97 13.47
N ARG A 75 -3.10 15.00 14.25
CA ARG A 75 -4.01 16.08 14.66
C ARG A 75 -3.67 17.34 13.88
N ASP A 76 -4.69 18.09 13.48
CA ASP A 76 -4.50 19.43 12.91
C ASP A 76 -3.97 20.40 14.00
N PRO A 77 -2.75 20.95 13.87
CA PRO A 77 -2.20 21.86 14.86
C PRO A 77 -2.96 23.20 14.94
N ALA A 78 -3.70 23.58 13.90
CA ALA A 78 -4.48 24.82 13.88
C ALA A 78 -5.82 24.72 14.65
N ALA A 79 -6.25 23.52 15.04
CA ALA A 79 -7.54 23.28 15.66
C ALA A 79 -7.53 23.39 17.20
N VAL A 80 -6.43 23.91 17.78
CA VAL A 80 -6.25 24.08 19.23
C VAL A 80 -6.73 25.46 19.71
N GLU A 81 -6.90 26.43 18.80
CA GLU A 81 -7.33 27.80 19.14
C GLU A 81 -8.73 28.10 18.61
N GLY A 82 -9.75 27.74 19.38
CA GLY A 82 -11.12 28.21 19.16
C GLY A 82 -12.14 27.08 19.13
N ASP A 83 -12.70 26.76 20.29
CA ASP A 83 -14.11 27.04 20.60
C ASP A 83 -14.53 26.23 21.85
N GLY A 84 -15.04 26.95 22.84
CA GLY A 84 -15.52 26.38 24.08
C GLY A 84 -16.88 25.72 23.87
N GLY A 85 -16.89 24.39 23.85
CA GLY A 85 -18.12 23.60 23.95
C GLY A 85 -18.60 23.03 22.61
N ASN A 86 -18.49 21.71 22.47
CA ASN A 86 -19.08 20.88 21.41
C ASN A 86 -18.42 20.84 20.00
N ALA A 87 -17.13 21.15 19.88
CA ALA A 87 -16.33 20.94 18.64
C ALA A 87 -15.29 19.80 18.74
N ALA A 88 -15.46 18.84 19.65
CA ALA A 88 -14.47 17.78 19.93
C ALA A 88 -14.27 16.74 18.81
N CYS A 89 -14.91 16.88 17.65
CA CYS A 89 -14.50 16.21 16.40
C CYS A 89 -13.45 17.06 15.68
N SER A 90 -12.41 17.45 16.42
CA SER A 90 -11.35 18.33 15.96
C SER A 90 -10.42 17.54 15.03
N ARG A 91 -10.70 17.56 13.72
CA ARG A 91 -9.84 17.24 12.55
C ARG A 91 -8.65 16.29 12.82
N CYS A 92 -8.92 15.09 13.35
CA CYS A 92 -7.92 14.05 13.54
C CYS A 92 -8.04 13.01 12.42
N VAL A 93 -6.95 12.76 11.70
CA VAL A 93 -6.86 11.69 10.70
C VAL A 93 -6.05 10.54 11.27
N LYS A 94 -6.56 9.32 11.15
CA LYS A 94 -5.88 8.10 11.57
C LYS A 94 -5.30 7.40 10.34
N LEU A 95 -3.99 7.45 10.18
CA LEU A 95 -3.29 6.63 9.19
C LEU A 95 -3.15 5.23 9.76
N ARG A 96 -3.73 4.22 9.10
CA ARG A 96 -3.67 2.83 9.55
C ARG A 96 -2.80 2.03 8.59
N PHE A 97 -1.64 1.61 9.08
CA PHE A 97 -0.68 0.81 8.33
C PHE A 97 -1.09 -0.66 8.42
N LEU A 98 -1.32 -1.26 7.25
CA LEU A 98 -1.82 -2.62 7.06
C LEU A 98 -0.84 -3.44 6.22
N ASP A 99 -0.74 -4.71 6.54
CA ASP A 99 0.03 -5.68 5.77
C ASP A 99 -0.88 -6.34 4.72
N SER A 100 -0.68 -6.00 3.44
CA SER A 100 -1.42 -6.61 2.33
C SER A 100 -1.23 -8.12 2.24
N PHE A 101 -0.12 -8.67 2.74
CA PHE A 101 0.13 -10.11 2.74
C PHE A 101 -0.84 -10.87 3.66
N LYS A 102 -1.47 -10.18 4.63
CA LYS A 102 -2.56 -10.73 5.47
C LYS A 102 -3.90 -10.78 4.77
N PHE A 103 -3.99 -10.20 3.56
CA PHE A 103 -5.15 -10.24 2.68
C PHE A 103 -4.91 -11.13 1.46
N VAL A 104 -3.75 -10.95 0.82
CA VAL A 104 -3.33 -11.66 -0.38
C VAL A 104 -1.95 -12.30 -0.14
N SER A 105 -1.95 -13.55 0.34
CA SER A 105 -0.75 -14.26 0.81
C SER A 105 0.07 -14.89 -0.31
N ALA A 106 0.49 -14.10 -1.29
CA ALA A 106 1.40 -14.50 -2.36
C ALA A 106 2.34 -13.35 -2.71
N GLY A 107 3.49 -13.65 -3.29
CA GLY A 107 4.41 -12.61 -3.75
C GLY A 107 3.80 -11.76 -4.87
N LEU A 108 4.16 -10.48 -4.91
CA LEU A 108 3.63 -9.50 -5.86
C LEU A 108 3.68 -9.97 -7.33
N ASP A 109 4.75 -10.66 -7.75
CA ASP A 109 4.87 -11.24 -9.11
C ASP A 109 3.70 -12.19 -9.43
N LYS A 110 3.40 -13.07 -8.48
CA LYS A 110 2.31 -14.05 -8.62
C LYS A 110 0.96 -13.35 -8.61
N LEU A 111 0.79 -12.32 -7.80
CA LEU A 111 -0.46 -11.55 -7.73
C LEU A 111 -0.68 -10.73 -9.00
N ALA A 112 0.35 -10.06 -9.52
CA ALA A 112 0.31 -9.29 -10.74
C ALA A 112 0.05 -10.18 -11.97
N SER A 113 0.61 -11.40 -12.02
CA SER A 113 0.37 -12.33 -13.13
C SER A 113 -1.06 -12.88 -13.21
N TYR A 114 -1.87 -12.74 -12.16
CA TYR A 114 -3.30 -13.07 -12.20
C TYR A 114 -4.17 -11.94 -12.77
N LEU A 115 -3.61 -10.74 -12.95
CA LEU A 115 -4.33 -9.61 -13.50
C LEU A 115 -4.10 -9.52 -15.01
N ASP A 116 -5.19 -9.34 -15.74
CA ASP A 116 -5.10 -8.92 -17.13
C ASP A 116 -4.53 -7.50 -17.22
N GLU A 117 -3.82 -7.18 -18.30
CA GLU A 117 -3.29 -5.82 -18.54
C GLU A 117 -4.39 -4.73 -18.46
N SER A 118 -5.63 -5.08 -18.81
CA SER A 118 -6.79 -4.18 -18.72
C SER A 118 -7.17 -3.79 -17.28
N LYS A 119 -6.75 -4.58 -16.29
CA LYS A 119 -6.98 -4.37 -14.85
C LYS A 119 -5.87 -3.55 -14.19
N LEU A 120 -4.76 -3.31 -14.89
CA LEU A 120 -3.63 -2.48 -14.44
C LEU A 120 -3.90 -0.99 -14.69
N THR A 121 -5.04 -0.52 -14.21
CA THR A 121 -5.57 0.81 -14.52
C THR A 121 -4.74 1.94 -13.93
N ILE A 122 -4.24 1.76 -12.70
CA ILE A 122 -3.45 2.75 -11.97
C ILE A 122 -2.07 2.86 -12.61
N ALA A 123 -1.38 1.73 -12.79
CA ALA A 123 -0.09 1.68 -13.46
C ALA A 123 -0.18 2.27 -14.88
N ARG A 124 -1.21 1.90 -15.66
CA ARG A 124 -1.40 2.44 -17.01
C ARG A 124 -1.68 3.94 -16.99
N SER A 125 -2.38 4.43 -15.96
CA SER A 125 -2.66 5.86 -15.81
C SER A 125 -1.44 6.70 -15.46
N GLU A 126 -0.41 6.09 -14.88
CA GLU A 126 0.87 6.76 -14.59
C GLU A 126 1.82 6.70 -15.81
N PHE A 127 1.74 5.62 -16.59
CA PHE A 127 2.57 5.38 -17.77
C PHE A 127 1.78 5.53 -19.09
N ARG A 128 0.96 6.58 -19.21
CA ARG A 128 0.04 6.79 -20.36
C ARG A 128 0.76 6.94 -21.70
N ASP A 129 1.97 7.49 -21.66
CA ASP A 129 2.76 7.81 -22.85
C ASP A 129 3.60 6.63 -23.35
N LEU A 130 3.63 5.52 -22.61
CA LEU A 130 4.39 4.32 -23.00
C LEU A 130 3.63 3.50 -24.03
N SER A 131 4.38 2.91 -24.96
CA SER A 131 3.85 1.87 -25.84
C SER A 131 3.44 0.64 -25.02
N ASP A 132 2.57 -0.21 -25.58
CA ASP A 132 2.14 -1.44 -24.89
C ASP A 132 3.30 -2.39 -24.57
N ASP A 133 4.31 -2.45 -25.45
CA ASP A 133 5.50 -3.28 -25.22
C ASP A 133 6.36 -2.72 -24.08
N ASP A 134 6.50 -1.40 -23.99
CA ASP A 134 7.26 -0.74 -22.92
C ASP A 134 6.51 -0.87 -21.58
N PHE A 135 5.19 -0.73 -21.60
CA PHE A 135 4.36 -0.95 -20.43
C PHE A 135 4.48 -2.38 -19.92
N ARG A 136 4.35 -3.37 -20.80
CA ARG A 136 4.55 -4.80 -20.46
C ARG A 136 5.93 -5.06 -19.86
N ALA A 137 6.95 -4.36 -20.33
CA ALA A 137 8.30 -4.48 -19.78
C ALA A 137 8.38 -3.98 -18.34
N LEU A 138 7.60 -2.97 -17.95
CA LEU A 138 7.55 -2.44 -16.58
C LEU A 138 6.63 -3.23 -15.64
N THR A 139 5.59 -3.88 -16.18
CA THR A 139 4.64 -4.65 -15.36
C THR A 139 5.16 -6.05 -15.00
N ARG A 140 6.18 -6.55 -15.71
CA ARG A 140 6.92 -7.74 -15.28
C ARG A 140 7.77 -7.36 -14.08
N LYS A 141 7.75 -8.20 -13.03
CA LYS A 141 8.54 -7.94 -11.83
C LYS A 141 10.03 -7.80 -12.17
N GLY A 142 10.62 -6.69 -11.76
CA GLY A 142 12.04 -6.41 -11.93
C GLY A 142 12.92 -7.15 -10.91
N VAL A 143 14.23 -6.94 -11.01
CA VAL A 143 15.21 -7.40 -10.03
C VAL A 143 16.08 -6.23 -9.57
N LEU A 144 16.41 -6.20 -8.28
CA LEU A 144 17.26 -5.16 -7.68
C LEU A 144 18.40 -5.82 -6.88
N PRO A 145 19.65 -5.36 -7.00
CA PRO A 145 20.78 -5.96 -6.30
C PRO A 145 20.89 -5.40 -4.87
N TYR A 146 19.99 -5.84 -3.97
CA TYR A 146 19.85 -5.26 -2.62
C TYR A 146 21.16 -5.18 -1.82
N GLU A 147 21.97 -6.25 -1.82
CA GLU A 147 23.24 -6.29 -1.07
C GLU A 147 24.33 -5.41 -1.69
N TYR A 148 24.22 -5.13 -2.98
CA TYR A 148 25.14 -4.24 -3.68
C TYR A 148 24.80 -2.76 -3.42
N VAL A 149 23.56 -2.41 -3.07
CA VAL A 149 23.16 -1.02 -2.82
C VAL A 149 23.56 -0.62 -1.39
N ASP A 150 24.85 -0.34 -1.19
CA ASP A 150 25.39 0.15 0.10
C ASP A 150 25.72 1.66 0.10
N ASN A 151 25.66 2.31 -1.07
CA ASN A 151 26.07 3.70 -1.24
C ASN A 151 25.34 4.36 -2.41
N VAL A 152 24.80 5.56 -2.16
CA VAL A 152 24.09 6.41 -3.13
C VAL A 152 24.95 6.79 -4.34
N LYS A 153 26.29 6.70 -4.22
CA LYS A 153 27.25 7.04 -5.29
C LYS A 153 27.44 5.94 -6.34
N ARG A 154 26.79 4.78 -6.20
CA ARG A 154 26.88 3.73 -7.22
C ARG A 154 26.01 4.13 -8.42
N LEU A 155 26.65 4.42 -9.55
CA LEU A 155 25.99 5.02 -10.72
C LEU A 155 25.78 4.06 -11.89
N ARG A 156 26.18 2.78 -11.79
CA ARG A 156 26.10 1.84 -12.93
C ARG A 156 25.37 0.57 -12.54
N LEU A 157 24.71 -0.04 -13.52
CA LEU A 157 24.16 -1.39 -13.38
C LEU A 157 25.32 -2.36 -13.13
N PRO A 158 25.33 -3.09 -12.00
CA PRO A 158 26.41 -4.00 -11.68
C PRO A 158 26.30 -5.31 -12.48
N PRO A 159 27.35 -6.13 -12.52
CA PRO A 159 27.30 -7.43 -13.17
C PRO A 159 26.36 -8.39 -12.41
N ARG A 160 25.92 -9.46 -13.07
CA ARG A 160 24.90 -10.39 -12.55
C ARG A 160 25.25 -10.99 -11.19
N GLU A 161 26.54 -11.23 -10.95
CA GLU A 161 27.05 -11.80 -9.70
C GLU A 161 26.76 -10.88 -8.48
N SER A 162 26.62 -9.57 -8.71
CA SER A 162 26.27 -8.60 -7.67
C SER A 162 24.79 -8.60 -7.30
N PHE A 163 23.95 -9.36 -8.01
CA PHE A 163 22.54 -9.58 -7.67
C PHE A 163 22.34 -10.81 -6.77
N TYR A 164 23.41 -11.30 -6.15
CA TYR A 164 23.31 -12.33 -5.12
C TYR A 164 22.40 -11.88 -3.97
N SER A 165 21.57 -12.81 -3.48
CA SER A 165 20.75 -12.59 -2.30
C SER A 165 21.03 -13.66 -1.25
N SER A 166 21.44 -13.24 -0.06
CA SER A 166 21.60 -14.09 1.13
C SER A 166 20.29 -14.72 1.61
N LEU A 167 19.14 -14.14 1.24
CA LEU A 167 17.82 -14.69 1.54
C LEU A 167 17.53 -15.95 0.73
N THR A 168 17.94 -15.98 -0.56
CA THR A 168 17.74 -17.14 -1.44
C THR A 168 18.97 -18.03 -1.54
N GLY A 169 20.15 -17.51 -1.19
CA GLY A 169 21.43 -18.18 -1.36
C GLY A 169 21.87 -18.29 -2.83
N ASP A 170 21.28 -17.49 -3.73
CA ASP A 170 21.53 -17.58 -5.18
C ASP A 170 21.56 -16.20 -5.85
N THR A 171 22.16 -16.15 -7.04
CA THR A 171 22.11 -15.03 -7.98
C THR A 171 20.85 -15.06 -8.82
N VAL A 172 20.44 -13.91 -9.36
CA VAL A 172 19.29 -13.83 -10.28
C VAL A 172 19.52 -14.68 -11.54
N SER A 173 18.42 -15.18 -12.11
CA SER A 173 18.47 -15.96 -13.35
C SER A 173 19.01 -15.13 -14.52
N GLU A 174 19.58 -15.79 -15.53
CA GLU A 174 20.02 -15.10 -16.75
C GLU A 174 18.88 -14.35 -17.44
N SER A 175 17.67 -14.91 -17.40
CA SER A 175 16.48 -14.29 -17.99
C SER A 175 16.08 -12.98 -17.29
N ASP A 176 16.21 -12.94 -15.96
CA ASP A 176 15.89 -11.77 -15.15
C ASP A 176 16.96 -10.69 -15.28
N PHE A 177 18.24 -11.08 -15.30
CA PHE A 177 19.32 -10.14 -15.55
C PHE A 177 19.22 -9.54 -16.96
N ALA A 178 18.95 -10.36 -17.98
CA ALA A 178 18.73 -9.87 -19.33
C ALA A 178 17.54 -8.91 -19.42
N HIS A 179 16.49 -9.15 -18.63
CA HIS A 179 15.36 -8.22 -18.53
C HIS A 179 15.75 -6.90 -17.87
N ALA A 180 16.47 -6.93 -16.75
CA ALA A 180 16.98 -5.73 -16.09
C ALA A 180 17.83 -4.87 -17.04
N THR A 181 18.72 -5.50 -17.82
CA THR A 181 19.52 -4.82 -18.85
C THR A 181 18.65 -4.22 -19.96
N ARG A 182 17.62 -4.96 -20.42
CA ARG A 182 16.68 -4.43 -21.42
C ARG A 182 15.92 -3.22 -20.89
N VAL A 183 15.42 -3.26 -19.65
CA VAL A 183 14.73 -2.12 -19.02
C VAL A 183 15.69 -0.93 -18.88
N TRP A 184 16.91 -1.18 -18.42
CA TRP A 184 17.95 -0.16 -18.29
C TRP A 184 18.22 0.58 -19.61
N GLU A 185 18.43 -0.17 -20.69
CA GLU A 185 18.69 0.39 -22.03
C GLU A 185 17.45 1.06 -22.62
N ARG A 186 16.29 0.41 -22.53
CA ARG A 186 15.04 0.86 -23.17
C ARG A 186 14.51 2.17 -22.58
N PHE A 187 14.65 2.35 -21.27
CA PHE A 187 14.22 3.55 -20.57
C PHE A 187 15.37 4.57 -20.39
N CYS A 188 16.50 4.35 -21.06
CA CYS A 188 17.67 5.24 -21.04
C CYS A 188 18.13 5.58 -19.61
N VAL A 189 18.07 4.59 -18.71
CA VAL A 189 18.45 4.75 -17.30
C VAL A 189 19.97 4.99 -17.21
N LYS A 190 20.38 6.01 -16.46
CA LYS A 190 21.79 6.41 -16.37
C LYS A 190 22.43 6.00 -15.05
N THR A 191 21.63 5.89 -13.99
CA THR A 191 22.13 5.62 -12.65
C THR A 191 21.38 4.49 -11.95
N LEU A 192 22.05 3.80 -11.01
CA LEU A 192 21.40 2.75 -10.23
C LEU A 192 20.28 3.32 -9.34
N GLY A 193 20.39 4.60 -8.94
CA GLY A 193 19.33 5.33 -8.25
C GLY A 193 18.08 5.46 -9.12
N GLU A 194 18.21 5.95 -10.36
CA GLU A 194 17.09 6.03 -11.31
C GLU A 194 16.46 4.67 -11.59
N TYR A 195 17.27 3.60 -11.69
CA TYR A 195 16.76 2.24 -11.83
C TYR A 195 15.98 1.78 -10.59
N SER A 196 16.49 2.08 -9.39
CA SER A 196 15.81 1.78 -8.13
C SER A 196 14.50 2.55 -8.00
N ASP A 197 14.47 3.83 -8.38
CA ASP A 197 13.25 4.65 -8.35
C ASP A 197 12.20 4.09 -9.32
N LEU A 198 12.61 3.69 -10.54
CA LEU A 198 11.73 3.04 -11.51
C LEU A 198 11.19 1.72 -10.95
N TYR A 199 12.08 0.87 -10.41
CA TYR A 199 11.72 -0.42 -9.80
C TYR A 199 10.70 -0.26 -8.66
N LEU A 200 10.96 0.65 -7.71
CA LEU A 200 10.08 0.90 -6.57
C LEU A 200 8.73 1.45 -7.04
N LYS A 201 8.76 2.40 -7.97
CA LYS A 201 7.53 2.97 -8.54
C LYS A 201 6.68 1.90 -9.23
N THR A 202 7.29 0.99 -9.99
CA THR A 202 6.54 -0.11 -10.62
C THR A 202 5.97 -1.08 -9.60
N ASP A 203 6.73 -1.47 -8.57
CA ASP A 203 6.25 -2.37 -7.51
C ASP A 203 5.07 -1.75 -6.73
N ASP A 204 5.15 -0.45 -6.40
CA ASP A 204 4.07 0.28 -5.70
C ASP A 204 2.79 0.38 -6.54
N LEU A 205 2.92 0.71 -7.84
CA LEU A 205 1.78 0.82 -8.75
C LEU A 205 1.11 -0.55 -8.98
N LEU A 206 1.90 -1.61 -9.14
CA LEU A 206 1.38 -2.97 -9.27
C LEU A 206 0.64 -3.42 -8.00
N LEU A 207 1.19 -3.11 -6.82
CA LEU A 207 0.52 -3.40 -5.55
C LEU A 207 -0.81 -2.65 -5.43
N ALA A 208 -0.85 -1.39 -5.86
CA ALA A 208 -2.07 -0.59 -5.88
C ALA A 208 -3.14 -1.22 -6.80
N ASP A 209 -2.77 -1.61 -8.02
CA ASP A 209 -3.70 -2.28 -8.94
C ASP A 209 -4.19 -3.63 -8.37
N VAL A 210 -3.32 -4.44 -7.78
CA VAL A 210 -3.68 -5.71 -7.12
C VAL A 210 -4.69 -5.47 -5.99
N LEU A 211 -4.44 -4.50 -5.12
CA LEU A 211 -5.33 -4.23 -3.99
C LEU A 211 -6.65 -3.63 -4.41
N GLU A 212 -6.68 -2.71 -5.37
CA GLU A 212 -7.93 -2.12 -5.85
C GLU A 212 -8.79 -3.16 -6.58
N ASN A 213 -8.19 -4.06 -7.36
CA ASN A 213 -8.92 -5.19 -7.95
C ASN A 213 -9.48 -6.14 -6.88
N PHE A 214 -8.68 -6.46 -5.85
CA PHE A 214 -9.13 -7.27 -4.72
C PHE A 214 -10.30 -6.62 -3.97
N ARG A 215 -10.21 -5.32 -3.67
CA ARG A 215 -11.27 -4.55 -2.99
C ARG A 215 -12.55 -4.50 -3.83
N ALA A 216 -12.43 -4.27 -5.13
CA ALA A 216 -13.56 -4.28 -6.05
C ALA A 216 -14.28 -5.64 -6.04
N ALA A 217 -13.53 -6.74 -6.15
CA ALA A 217 -14.09 -8.09 -6.12
C ALA A 217 -14.79 -8.42 -4.78
N CYS A 218 -14.20 -8.02 -3.64
CA CYS A 218 -14.81 -8.17 -2.32
C CYS A 218 -16.10 -7.36 -2.19
N SER A 219 -16.08 -6.10 -2.65
CA SER A 219 -17.25 -5.23 -2.61
C SER A 219 -18.38 -5.74 -3.52
N GLU A 220 -18.06 -6.32 -4.68
CA GLU A 220 -19.05 -6.91 -5.59
C GLU A 220 -19.66 -8.19 -5.02
N SER A 221 -18.84 -9.04 -4.39
CA SER A 221 -19.28 -10.35 -3.89
C SER A 221 -20.04 -10.26 -2.56
N TYR A 222 -19.62 -9.36 -1.66
CA TYR A 222 -20.11 -9.32 -0.26
C TYR A 222 -20.52 -7.93 0.21
N GLY A 223 -20.44 -6.88 -0.62
CA GLY A 223 -20.82 -5.52 -0.20
C GLY A 223 -19.93 -4.93 0.91
N LEU A 224 -18.80 -5.57 1.23
CA LEU A 224 -17.85 -5.16 2.26
C LEU A 224 -16.53 -4.76 1.61
N ASP A 225 -15.94 -3.66 2.09
CA ASP A 225 -14.61 -3.24 1.66
C ASP A 225 -13.56 -3.79 2.65
N PRO A 226 -12.63 -4.66 2.20
CA PRO A 226 -11.64 -5.29 3.06
C PRO A 226 -10.66 -4.28 3.66
N ALA A 227 -10.54 -3.06 3.13
CA ALA A 227 -9.67 -2.02 3.68
C ALA A 227 -10.11 -1.48 5.05
N TYR A 228 -11.33 -1.79 5.50
CA TYR A 228 -11.78 -1.49 6.86
C TYR A 228 -11.34 -2.53 7.90
N TYR A 229 -10.80 -3.67 7.45
CA TYR A 229 -10.38 -4.79 8.29
C TYR A 229 -8.87 -4.77 8.50
N PHE A 230 -8.40 -5.59 9.45
CA PHE A 230 -6.97 -5.76 9.71
C PHE A 230 -6.37 -6.96 8.95
N THR A 231 -7.18 -7.98 8.67
CA THR A 231 -6.76 -9.23 8.03
C THR A 231 -7.93 -9.87 7.26
N LEU A 232 -7.63 -10.77 6.33
CA LEU A 232 -8.66 -11.53 5.60
C LEU A 232 -9.57 -12.35 6.52
N PRO A 233 -9.10 -13.09 7.54
CA PRO A 233 -10.00 -13.83 8.43
C PRO A 233 -11.04 -12.95 9.14
N GLY A 234 -10.65 -11.73 9.54
CA GLY A 234 -11.57 -10.77 10.14
C GLY A 234 -12.63 -10.31 9.15
N TYR A 235 -12.23 -10.02 7.91
CA TYR A 235 -13.14 -9.71 6.82
C TYR A 235 -14.11 -10.87 6.52
N THR A 236 -13.60 -12.10 6.40
CA THR A 236 -14.44 -13.27 6.05
C THR A 236 -15.43 -13.63 7.14
N CYS A 237 -15.11 -13.37 8.40
CA CYS A 237 -16.03 -13.58 9.51
C CYS A 237 -17.28 -12.68 9.38
N ASP A 238 -17.07 -11.40 9.08
CA ASP A 238 -18.17 -10.47 8.86
C ASP A 238 -18.93 -10.75 7.55
N ALA A 239 -18.21 -11.14 6.49
CA ALA A 239 -18.83 -11.52 5.22
C ALA A 239 -19.75 -12.75 5.36
N MET A 240 -19.43 -13.67 6.26
CA MET A 240 -20.27 -14.84 6.57
C MET A 240 -21.58 -14.46 7.29
N LEU A 241 -21.62 -13.31 7.96
CA LEU A 241 -22.79 -12.87 8.74
C LEU A 241 -23.78 -12.03 7.92
N GLN A 242 -23.49 -11.76 6.63
CA GLN A 242 -24.40 -11.10 5.70
C GLN A 242 -25.31 -12.09 4.98
#